data_AF-A0A1H0YB62-F1
#
_entry.id   AF-A0A1H0YB62-F1
#
_cell.length_a   1.000
_cell.length_b   1.000
_cell.length_c   1.000
_cell.angle_alpha   90.00
_cell.angle_beta   90.00
_cell.angle_gamma   90.00
#
_symmetry.space_group_name_H-M   'P 1'
#
loop_
_entity.id
_entity.type
_entity.pdbx_description
1 polymer ?
#
loop_
_entity_poly.entity_id
_entity_poly.type
_entity_poly.pdbx_seq_one_letter_code
_entity_poly.pdbx_strand_id
1 'polypeptide(L)'
;MAAGATTDAGGHGEPPQERRRVGTTTELPPESGDEAPAPLDERERRQLALTRRFGTTGALILAVGAIGAGAAPVDNPVSGMRLIGLPARMPTVAMACSWLGVLMIVIAWLWLGKLAAPGRSRMLSRTQLGRTIVMWALPLAVAPPLFSRDMYAYLAQSAVAASGADPYQVGPDTALGVDHPLTANVPNIWRDTPAPYGPGFLMFGRVIAVLVGNNVVFGVLMWRIVMLVALALAIWAIPHLAARCGVHPSCALWLGAANPIVLFHVVSGMHNEALLMGLMLAGIELGLRLRGYLGIVAAAVVIVIAGAVKPPAFIALGFFGIYLARRRGGRIVDLLWAALLLTAVFLVTMTVITVTSTWGLGWLETFDVPNRIKTWLAPMTALGMFGGGGIGMLLGIGNHTDAMLSITKVVGYGLSVAVCLWLLWRSFRGRVEPLTGLGVTLGAVALFGPVLHPWYLLWALPPLAASTNDSRFRNTITAVSAVVALLVPPTGAAYVLRAYMIPFAVIAALLAFALVLLCVRGRVPRLLPPREERLPASS
;
A
#
# COMPACT_ATOMS: atom_id res chain seq x y z
N MET A 1 -93.17 -24.46 -12.30
CA MET A 1 -92.15 -24.67 -13.35
C MET A 1 -91.29 -25.86 -12.93
N ALA A 2 -91.33 -26.93 -13.73
CA ALA A 2 -90.48 -28.16 -13.83
C ALA A 2 -89.74 -28.66 -12.56
N ALA A 3 -90.00 -29.84 -11.95
CA ALA A 3 -89.88 -31.26 -12.43
C ALA A 3 -88.47 -31.62 -12.94
N GLY A 4 -87.75 -32.68 -12.49
CA GLY A 4 -88.03 -33.78 -11.55
C GLY A 4 -86.80 -34.70 -11.35
N ALA A 5 -87.07 -35.82 -10.64
CA ALA A 5 -86.30 -37.04 -10.29
C ALA A 5 -85.03 -37.41 -11.12
N THR A 6 -84.02 -38.12 -10.58
CA THR A 6 -84.04 -39.58 -10.31
C THR A 6 -82.92 -40.10 -9.37
N THR A 7 -83.13 -41.34 -8.93
CA THR A 7 -82.44 -42.20 -7.96
C THR A 7 -81.37 -43.13 -8.57
N ASP A 8 -80.49 -43.63 -7.68
CA ASP A 8 -80.08 -45.05 -7.48
C ASP A 8 -78.71 -45.64 -7.92
N ALA A 9 -78.24 -46.50 -7.00
CA ALA A 9 -77.43 -47.74 -7.09
C ALA A 9 -75.90 -47.74 -7.32
N GLY A 10 -75.23 -48.55 -6.48
CA GLY A 10 -73.78 -48.78 -6.42
C GLY A 10 -73.20 -49.74 -7.47
N GLY A 11 -71.87 -49.85 -7.48
CA GLY A 11 -71.11 -50.77 -8.33
C GLY A 11 -69.61 -50.76 -7.99
N HIS A 12 -69.10 -51.95 -7.66
CA HIS A 12 -67.73 -52.26 -7.19
C HIS A 12 -66.59 -51.96 -8.18
N GLY A 13 -65.40 -51.67 -7.65
CA GLY A 13 -64.13 -51.76 -8.37
C GLY A 13 -62.88 -51.38 -7.55
N GLU A 14 -62.21 -52.36 -6.93
CA GLU A 14 -60.74 -52.38 -6.75
C GLU A 14 -60.09 -52.97 -8.03
N PRO A 15 -58.75 -52.93 -8.31
CA PRO A 15 -57.53 -52.63 -7.49
C PRO A 15 -56.53 -51.70 -8.31
N PRO A 16 -55.17 -51.65 -8.17
CA PRO A 16 -54.20 -52.37 -7.31
C PRO A 16 -53.00 -51.58 -6.70
N GLN A 17 -52.48 -52.16 -5.62
CA GLN A 17 -51.07 -52.23 -5.14
C GLN A 17 -50.05 -51.20 -5.66
N GLU A 18 -49.68 -50.25 -4.79
CA GLU A 18 -48.54 -49.37 -5.01
C GLU A 18 -47.23 -50.03 -4.53
N ARG A 19 -46.30 -50.21 -5.47
CA ARG A 19 -44.99 -50.84 -5.27
C ARG A 19 -44.06 -49.93 -4.47
N ARG A 20 -43.41 -50.50 -3.45
CA ARG A 20 -42.14 -50.00 -2.89
C ARG A 20 -41.16 -49.68 -4.02
N ARG A 21 -40.75 -48.41 -4.14
CA ARG A 21 -39.46 -48.03 -4.72
C ARG A 21 -38.55 -47.54 -3.60
N VAL A 22 -37.58 -48.39 -3.28
CA VAL A 22 -36.34 -48.00 -2.61
C VAL A 22 -35.60 -47.08 -3.59
N GLY A 23 -35.57 -45.79 -3.26
CA GLY A 23 -34.73 -44.80 -3.93
C GLY A 23 -33.79 -44.23 -2.88
N THR A 24 -32.54 -44.70 -2.90
CA THR A 24 -31.40 -44.10 -2.22
C THR A 24 -31.25 -42.64 -2.65
N THR A 25 -31.85 -41.72 -1.90
CA THR A 25 -31.40 -40.33 -1.85
C THR A 25 -30.07 -40.33 -1.10
N THR A 26 -28.99 -40.45 -1.86
CA THR A 26 -27.69 -39.96 -1.44
C THR A 26 -27.87 -38.45 -1.21
N GLU A 27 -28.14 -38.06 0.04
CA GLU A 27 -28.02 -36.68 0.48
C GLU A 27 -26.58 -36.25 0.21
N LEU A 28 -26.38 -35.58 -0.91
CA LEU A 28 -25.20 -34.75 -1.11
C LEU A 28 -25.19 -33.76 0.07
N PRO A 29 -24.10 -33.66 0.83
CA PRO A 29 -24.02 -32.69 1.91
C PRO A 29 -24.29 -31.31 1.30
N PRO A 30 -25.02 -30.43 2.01
CA PRO A 30 -25.31 -29.10 1.51
C PRO A 30 -23.97 -28.44 1.16
N GLU A 31 -23.85 -27.94 -0.08
CA GLU A 31 -22.78 -27.02 -0.43
C GLU A 31 -22.67 -25.99 0.69
N SER A 32 -21.51 -25.96 1.35
CA SER A 32 -21.27 -25.16 2.54
C SER A 32 -21.70 -23.74 2.27
N GLY A 33 -22.83 -23.37 2.88
CA GLY A 33 -23.36 -22.02 2.85
C GLY A 33 -22.25 -21.05 3.22
N ASP A 34 -22.25 -19.92 2.54
CA ASP A 34 -21.37 -18.76 2.72
C ASP A 34 -21.68 -18.09 4.09
N GLU A 35 -21.67 -18.88 5.17
CA GLU A 35 -21.88 -18.40 6.52
C GLU A 35 -20.68 -17.56 6.92
N ALA A 36 -20.97 -16.34 7.37
CA ALA A 36 -19.96 -15.44 7.88
C ALA A 36 -19.14 -16.15 8.98
N PRO A 37 -17.80 -16.05 8.96
CA PRO A 37 -16.96 -16.77 9.89
C PRO A 37 -17.29 -16.36 11.33
N ALA A 38 -17.38 -17.35 12.21
CA ALA A 38 -17.69 -17.13 13.61
C ALA A 38 -16.59 -16.30 14.32
N PRO A 39 -16.92 -15.64 15.44
CA PRO A 39 -15.92 -14.94 16.23
C PRO A 39 -14.83 -15.88 16.77
N LEU A 40 -13.63 -15.33 16.99
CA LEU A 40 -12.51 -16.07 17.59
C LEU A 40 -12.91 -16.69 18.95
N ASP A 41 -12.45 -17.92 19.19
CA ASP A 41 -12.63 -18.56 20.50
C ASP A 41 -11.68 -18.00 21.57
N GLU A 42 -11.73 -18.56 22.78
CA GLU A 42 -10.90 -18.09 23.88
C GLU A 42 -9.39 -18.28 23.60
N ARG A 43 -9.01 -19.40 22.99
CA ARG A 43 -7.61 -19.70 22.67
C ARG A 43 -7.10 -18.75 21.60
N GLU A 44 -7.86 -18.55 20.53
CA GLU A 44 -7.54 -17.64 19.44
C GLU A 44 -7.52 -16.17 19.92
N ARG A 45 -8.39 -15.79 20.87
CA ARG A 45 -8.34 -14.47 21.52
C ARG A 45 -7.07 -14.26 22.33
N ARG A 46 -6.61 -15.28 23.07
CA ARG A 46 -5.32 -15.24 23.79
C ARG A 46 -4.14 -15.12 22.81
N GLN A 47 -4.18 -15.88 21.71
CA GLN A 47 -3.19 -15.77 20.63
C GLN A 47 -3.17 -14.36 20.02
N LEU A 48 -4.34 -13.79 19.71
CA LEU A 48 -4.45 -12.43 19.19
C LEU A 48 -3.89 -11.38 20.16
N ALA A 49 -4.21 -11.51 21.46
CA ALA A 49 -3.68 -10.60 22.48
C ALA A 49 -2.15 -10.66 22.55
N LEU A 50 -1.56 -11.85 22.49
CA LEU A 50 -0.11 -12.03 22.47
C LEU A 50 0.51 -11.46 21.19
N THR A 51 -0.04 -11.77 20.01
CA THR A 51 0.42 -11.23 18.72
C THR A 51 0.40 -9.71 18.70
N ARG A 52 -0.68 -9.09 19.20
CA ARG A 52 -0.79 -7.63 19.31
C ARG A 52 0.27 -7.04 20.21
N ARG A 53 0.42 -7.58 21.42
CA ARG A 53 1.41 -7.10 22.40
C ARG A 53 2.82 -7.25 21.84
N PHE A 54 3.13 -8.39 21.22
CA PHE A 54 4.42 -8.64 20.59
C PHE A 54 4.74 -7.60 19.50
N GLY A 55 3.82 -7.35 18.57
CA GLY A 55 4.02 -6.31 17.55
C GLY A 55 4.09 -4.89 18.15
N THR A 56 3.35 -4.61 19.22
CA THR A 56 3.39 -3.31 19.92
C THR A 56 4.72 -3.10 20.63
N THR A 57 5.24 -4.13 21.29
CA THR A 57 6.59 -4.13 21.87
C THR A 57 7.63 -3.91 20.78
N GLY A 58 7.50 -4.58 19.63
CA GLY A 58 8.36 -4.34 18.47
C GLY A 58 8.31 -2.89 17.99
N ALA A 59 7.12 -2.29 17.90
CA ALA A 59 6.93 -0.89 17.52
C ALA A 59 7.53 0.09 18.53
N LEU A 60 7.41 -0.19 19.83
CA LEU A 60 8.03 0.61 20.89
C LEU A 60 9.57 0.53 20.85
N ILE A 61 10.13 -0.68 20.68
CA ILE A 61 11.58 -0.87 20.54
C ILE A 61 12.09 -0.13 19.30
N LEU A 62 11.37 -0.23 18.18
CA LEU A 62 11.69 0.49 16.95
C LEU A 62 11.62 2.01 17.14
N ALA A 63 10.59 2.52 17.83
CA ALA A 63 10.45 3.93 18.15
C ALA A 63 11.61 4.47 19.02
N VAL A 64 12.07 3.68 20.00
CA VAL A 64 13.27 4.03 20.80
C VAL A 64 14.53 3.96 19.95
N GLY A 65 14.65 2.94 19.10
CA GLY A 65 15.76 2.80 18.15
C GLY A 65 15.85 3.97 17.17
N ALA A 66 14.71 4.53 16.74
CA ALA A 66 14.63 5.69 15.86
C ALA A 66 15.33 6.94 16.39
N ILE A 67 15.41 7.09 17.72
CA ILE A 67 16.11 8.23 18.33
C ILE A 67 17.61 8.22 18.00
N GLY A 68 18.20 7.03 17.83
CA GLY A 68 19.63 6.89 17.54
C GLY A 68 20.00 6.39 16.14
N ALA A 69 19.10 5.64 15.51
CA ALA A 69 19.32 5.05 14.18
C ALA A 69 18.33 5.55 13.14
N GLY A 70 17.41 6.45 13.49
CA GLY A 70 16.47 7.04 12.55
C GLY A 70 17.04 8.24 11.80
N ALA A 71 16.25 8.73 10.85
CA ALA A 71 16.49 9.96 10.12
C ALA A 71 16.08 11.16 10.99
N ALA A 72 16.80 11.40 12.09
CA ALA A 72 16.61 12.59 12.92
C ALA A 72 17.10 13.86 12.20
N PRO A 73 16.54 15.04 12.52
CA PRO A 73 16.99 16.29 11.92
C PRO A 73 18.43 16.62 12.36
N VAL A 74 19.13 17.42 11.55
CA VAL A 74 20.49 17.93 11.85
C VAL A 74 20.50 18.59 13.22
N ASP A 75 19.58 19.52 13.45
CA ASP A 75 19.31 20.11 14.77
C ASP A 75 18.38 19.20 15.57
N ASN A 76 18.94 18.10 16.08
CA ASN A 76 18.18 17.12 16.84
C ASN A 76 17.86 17.63 18.26
N PRO A 77 16.58 17.88 18.61
CA PRO A 77 16.21 18.45 19.91
C PRO A 77 16.47 17.52 21.09
N VAL A 78 16.62 16.20 20.85
CA VAL A 78 16.92 15.23 21.92
C VAL A 78 18.41 14.94 22.06
N SER A 79 19.24 15.52 21.18
CA SER A 79 20.70 15.44 21.32
C SER A 79 21.15 16.15 22.60
N GLY A 80 22.11 15.57 23.33
CA GLY A 80 22.60 16.12 24.60
C GLY A 80 21.75 15.83 25.83
N MET A 81 20.47 15.44 25.70
CA MET A 81 19.64 15.00 26.83
C MET A 81 20.19 13.72 27.48
N ARG A 82 20.10 13.60 28.82
CA ARG A 82 20.72 12.50 29.58
C ARG A 82 20.19 11.12 29.20
N LEU A 83 18.90 10.86 29.45
CA LEU A 83 18.27 9.55 29.24
C LEU A 83 17.73 9.41 27.82
N ILE A 84 16.90 10.36 27.38
CA ILE A 84 16.24 10.31 26.07
C ILE A 84 17.25 10.41 24.92
N GLY A 85 18.36 11.13 25.11
CA GLY A 85 19.42 11.27 24.11
C GLY A 85 20.44 10.12 24.10
N LEU A 86 20.32 9.12 25.00
CA LEU A 86 21.27 8.00 25.07
C LEU A 86 21.32 7.17 23.77
N PRO A 87 20.20 6.80 23.12
CA PRO A 87 20.24 6.05 21.86
C PRO A 87 21.04 6.75 20.77
N ALA A 88 21.00 8.09 20.70
CA ALA A 88 21.78 8.89 19.74
C ALA A 88 23.29 8.79 19.94
N ARG A 89 23.74 8.44 21.15
CA ARG A 89 25.16 8.22 21.49
C ARG A 89 25.59 6.77 21.28
N MET A 90 24.63 5.86 21.09
CA MET A 90 24.85 4.41 20.93
C MET A 90 24.24 3.92 19.61
N PRO A 91 24.64 4.46 18.45
CA PRO A 91 23.94 4.23 17.18
C PRO A 91 23.90 2.75 16.77
N THR A 92 24.91 1.95 17.11
CA THR A 92 24.92 0.50 16.83
C THR A 92 23.87 -0.25 17.63
N VAL A 93 23.68 0.10 18.91
CA VAL A 93 22.64 -0.51 19.77
C VAL A 93 21.26 -0.04 19.34
N ALA A 94 21.10 1.26 19.06
CA ALA A 94 19.86 1.80 18.52
C ALA A 94 19.45 1.13 17.19
N MET A 95 20.43 0.82 16.33
CA MET A 95 20.23 0.07 15.10
C MET A 95 19.79 -1.38 15.37
N ALA A 96 20.44 -2.06 16.32
CA ALA A 96 20.07 -3.43 16.69
C ALA A 96 18.64 -3.48 17.26
N CYS A 97 18.28 -2.53 18.12
CA CYS A 97 16.90 -2.35 18.59
C CYS A 97 15.94 -2.12 17.42
N SER A 98 16.30 -1.27 16.46
CA SER A 98 15.46 -1.00 15.30
C SER A 98 15.19 -2.27 14.48
N TRP A 99 16.23 -3.04 14.16
CA TRP A 99 16.07 -4.33 13.45
C TRP A 99 15.27 -5.36 14.27
N LEU A 100 15.47 -5.42 15.59
CA LEU A 100 14.68 -6.28 16.47
C LEU A 100 13.19 -5.91 16.38
N GLY A 101 12.87 -4.61 16.47
CA GLY A 101 11.50 -4.12 16.35
C GLY A 101 10.87 -4.43 14.99
N VAL A 102 11.63 -4.25 13.90
CA VAL A 102 11.23 -4.62 12.54
C VAL A 102 10.90 -6.12 12.44
N LEU A 103 11.79 -7.00 12.88
CA LEU A 103 11.58 -8.46 12.87
C LEU A 103 10.35 -8.86 13.69
N MET A 104 10.16 -8.22 14.85
CA MET A 104 9.01 -8.48 15.71
C MET A 104 7.68 -8.10 15.05
N ILE A 105 7.61 -6.94 14.39
CA ILE A 105 6.41 -6.49 13.67
C ILE A 105 6.12 -7.41 12.48
N VAL A 106 7.13 -7.77 11.68
CA VAL A 106 6.95 -8.64 10.51
C VAL A 106 6.41 -10.01 10.94
N ILE A 107 6.99 -10.64 11.97
CA ILE A 107 6.49 -11.93 12.46
C ILE A 107 5.12 -11.81 13.13
N ALA A 108 4.86 -10.74 13.90
CA ALA A 108 3.52 -10.49 14.45
C ALA A 108 2.47 -10.35 13.34
N TRP A 109 2.81 -9.68 12.25
CA TRP A 109 1.93 -9.53 11.10
C TRP A 109 1.66 -10.87 10.38
N LEU A 110 2.66 -11.75 10.28
CA LEU A 110 2.45 -13.11 9.76
C LEU A 110 1.53 -13.95 10.68
N TRP A 111 1.70 -13.85 12.00
CA TRP A 111 0.79 -14.49 12.97
C TRP A 111 -0.63 -13.93 12.89
N LEU A 112 -0.75 -12.61 12.73
CA LEU A 112 -2.04 -11.95 12.53
C LEU A 112 -2.73 -12.46 11.26
N GLY A 113 -1.98 -12.68 10.19
CA GLY A 113 -2.48 -13.27 8.94
C GLY A 113 -3.11 -14.64 9.13
N LYS A 114 -2.61 -15.47 10.05
CA LYS A 114 -3.23 -16.78 10.37
C LYS A 114 -4.62 -16.64 10.99
N LEU A 115 -4.93 -15.51 11.63
CA LEU A 115 -6.24 -15.21 12.21
C LEU A 115 -7.14 -14.40 11.24
N ALA A 116 -6.56 -13.84 10.18
CA ALA A 116 -7.22 -13.00 9.18
C ALA A 116 -7.47 -13.72 7.84
N ALA A 117 -6.90 -14.91 7.66
CA ALA A 117 -6.93 -15.63 6.40
C ALA A 117 -8.37 -16.09 6.04
N PRO A 118 -8.79 -15.92 4.78
CA PRO A 118 -10.10 -16.36 4.31
C PRO A 118 -10.19 -17.90 4.30
N GLY A 119 -11.41 -18.43 4.45
CA GLY A 119 -11.69 -19.86 4.50
C GLY A 119 -11.56 -20.50 5.90
N ARG A 120 -11.36 -19.69 6.95
CA ARG A 120 -11.43 -20.18 8.33
C ARG A 120 -12.87 -20.15 8.82
N SER A 121 -13.24 -21.15 9.63
CA SER A 121 -14.51 -21.12 10.37
C SER A 121 -14.60 -19.98 11.38
N ARG A 122 -13.45 -19.49 11.87
CA ARG A 122 -13.35 -18.36 12.80
C ARG A 122 -12.30 -17.35 12.36
N MET A 123 -12.68 -16.07 12.36
CA MET A 123 -11.84 -14.98 11.87
C MET A 123 -11.87 -13.76 12.78
N LEU A 124 -10.82 -12.95 12.70
CA LEU A 124 -10.75 -11.69 13.43
C LEU A 124 -11.69 -10.63 12.84
N SER A 125 -12.30 -9.82 13.70
CA SER A 125 -13.22 -8.76 13.28
C SER A 125 -12.49 -7.49 12.81
N ARG A 126 -13.19 -6.64 12.05
CA ARG A 126 -12.66 -5.34 11.60
C ARG A 126 -12.20 -4.46 12.77
N THR A 127 -12.98 -4.40 13.84
CA THR A 127 -12.66 -3.63 15.05
C THR A 127 -11.40 -4.18 15.74
N GLN A 128 -11.27 -5.50 15.80
CA GLN A 128 -10.08 -6.16 16.31
C GLN A 128 -8.84 -5.79 15.48
N LEU A 129 -8.95 -5.81 14.15
CA LEU A 129 -7.84 -5.44 13.28
C LEU A 129 -7.46 -3.97 13.39
N GLY A 130 -8.46 -3.08 13.37
CA GLY A 130 -8.25 -1.64 13.51
C GLY A 130 -7.52 -1.28 14.81
N ARG A 131 -7.87 -1.92 15.93
CA ARG A 131 -7.13 -1.77 17.20
C ARG A 131 -5.67 -2.21 17.07
N THR A 132 -5.40 -3.33 16.39
CA THR A 132 -4.02 -3.78 16.16
C THR A 132 -3.23 -2.76 15.35
N ILE A 133 -3.82 -2.23 14.27
CA ILE A 133 -3.19 -1.20 13.42
C ILE A 133 -2.83 0.02 14.25
N VAL A 134 -3.75 0.54 15.06
CA VAL A 134 -3.50 1.71 15.94
C VAL A 134 -2.39 1.41 16.95
N MET A 135 -2.42 0.24 17.61
CA MET A 135 -1.40 -0.14 18.59
C MET A 135 0.01 -0.23 17.99
N TRP A 136 0.13 -0.67 16.73
CA TRP A 136 1.43 -0.79 16.06
C TRP A 136 1.87 0.53 15.41
N ALA A 137 0.94 1.33 14.88
CA ALA A 137 1.23 2.59 14.23
C ALA A 137 1.56 3.71 15.22
N LEU A 138 0.89 3.78 16.38
CA LEU A 138 1.00 4.92 17.30
C LEU A 138 2.44 5.16 17.80
N PRO A 139 3.22 4.15 18.26
CA PRO A 139 4.61 4.38 18.65
C PRO A 139 5.46 4.92 17.51
N LEU A 140 5.27 4.41 16.29
CA LEU A 140 6.01 4.81 15.10
C LEU A 140 5.62 6.22 14.62
N ALA A 141 4.35 6.60 14.80
CA ALA A 141 3.85 7.92 14.46
C ALA A 141 4.44 9.03 15.37
N VAL A 142 4.89 8.69 16.57
CA VAL A 142 5.52 9.67 17.49
C VAL A 142 7.05 9.67 17.36
N ALA A 143 7.63 8.56 16.89
CA ALA A 143 9.08 8.41 16.72
C ALA A 143 9.66 9.33 15.63
N PRO A 144 10.96 9.66 15.68
CA PRO A 144 11.67 10.23 14.53
C PRO A 144 11.46 9.40 13.25
N PRO A 145 11.47 10.03 12.06
CA PRO A 145 11.34 9.29 10.81
C PRO A 145 12.38 8.17 10.70
N LEU A 146 11.98 7.05 10.11
CA LEU A 146 12.83 5.88 9.86
C LEU A 146 12.77 5.55 8.36
N PHE A 147 13.76 4.80 7.87
CA PHE A 147 13.82 4.22 6.52
C PHE A 147 14.00 5.21 5.36
N SER A 148 13.70 6.51 5.54
CA SER A 148 13.91 7.54 4.52
C SER A 148 14.13 8.92 5.13
N ARG A 149 14.81 9.78 4.37
CA ARG A 149 14.97 11.23 4.62
C ARG A 149 14.08 12.10 3.72
N ASP A 150 13.21 11.51 2.93
CA ASP A 150 12.38 12.22 1.94
C ASP A 150 11.51 13.31 2.58
N MET A 151 11.07 13.14 3.83
CA MET A 151 10.32 14.16 4.56
C MET A 151 11.04 15.52 4.59
N TYR A 152 12.37 15.53 4.67
CA TYR A 152 13.14 16.77 4.64
C TYR A 152 13.15 17.42 3.26
N ALA A 153 13.17 16.63 2.19
CA ALA A 153 12.96 17.13 0.83
C ALA A 153 11.54 17.70 0.67
N TYR A 154 10.51 17.05 1.25
CA TYR A 154 9.14 17.56 1.22
C TYR A 154 9.03 18.92 1.92
N LEU A 155 9.63 19.06 3.10
CA LEU A 155 9.64 20.32 3.85
C LEU A 155 10.37 21.43 3.11
N ALA A 156 11.56 21.13 2.56
CA ALA A 156 12.34 22.12 1.84
C ALA A 156 11.62 22.57 0.56
N GLN A 157 11.08 21.64 -0.23
CA GLN A 157 10.30 21.97 -1.43
C GLN A 157 9.00 22.71 -1.11
N SER A 158 8.37 22.40 0.04
CA SER A 158 7.23 23.15 0.56
C SER A 158 7.60 24.61 0.89
N ALA A 159 8.80 24.84 1.42
CA ALA A 159 9.30 26.17 1.71
C ALA A 159 9.73 26.94 0.45
N VAL A 160 10.31 26.27 -0.55
CA VAL A 160 10.53 26.85 -1.90
C VAL A 160 9.19 27.32 -2.49
N ALA A 161 8.16 26.48 -2.41
CA ALA A 161 6.81 26.83 -2.84
C ALA A 161 6.22 28.02 -2.06
N ALA A 162 6.57 28.18 -0.79
CA ALA A 162 6.09 29.27 0.07
C ALA A 162 6.88 30.58 -0.09
N SER A 163 8.15 30.52 -0.52
CA SER A 163 8.98 31.72 -0.74
C SER A 163 8.57 32.51 -2.00
N GLY A 164 7.69 31.94 -2.82
CA GLY A 164 7.26 32.52 -4.10
C GLY A 164 8.12 32.08 -5.29
N ALA A 165 9.15 31.27 -5.06
CA ALA A 165 9.90 30.62 -6.13
C ALA A 165 9.07 29.51 -6.81
N ASP A 166 9.43 29.19 -8.05
CA ASP A 166 8.87 28.04 -8.77
C ASP A 166 9.66 26.76 -8.42
N PRO A 167 9.08 25.81 -7.67
CA PRO A 167 9.76 24.57 -7.28
C PRO A 167 10.10 23.65 -8.45
N TYR A 168 9.54 23.88 -9.64
CA TYR A 168 9.88 23.13 -10.85
C TYR A 168 11.07 23.71 -11.60
N GLN A 169 11.53 24.91 -11.25
CA GLN A 169 12.69 25.55 -11.86
C GLN A 169 13.92 25.55 -10.95
N VAL A 170 13.72 25.66 -9.62
CA VAL A 170 14.82 25.77 -8.66
C VAL A 170 14.71 24.74 -7.54
N GLY A 171 15.85 24.17 -7.16
CA GLY A 171 15.97 23.31 -5.98
C GLY A 171 16.08 24.11 -4.66
N PRO A 172 15.95 23.44 -3.51
CA PRO A 172 16.06 24.06 -2.20
C PRO A 172 17.36 24.83 -1.93
N ASP A 173 18.50 24.40 -2.48
CA ASP A 173 19.77 25.10 -2.28
C ASP A 173 19.74 26.48 -2.93
N THR A 174 19.47 26.54 -4.23
CA THR A 174 19.35 27.79 -4.98
C THR A 174 18.29 28.74 -4.42
N ALA A 175 17.16 28.20 -3.95
CA ALA A 175 16.02 29.00 -3.53
C ALA A 175 16.10 29.50 -2.08
N LEU A 176 16.69 28.72 -1.17
CA LEU A 176 16.70 29.02 0.27
C LEU A 176 18.12 29.20 0.85
N GLY A 177 19.13 28.66 0.18
CA GLY A 177 20.52 28.57 0.64
C GLY A 177 20.84 27.27 1.39
N VAL A 178 22.08 26.79 1.25
CA VAL A 178 22.58 25.57 1.90
C VAL A 178 22.47 25.59 3.43
N ASP A 179 22.65 26.76 4.05
CA ASP A 179 22.60 26.95 5.51
C ASP A 179 21.16 27.07 6.05
N HIS A 180 20.15 27.11 5.18
CA HIS A 180 18.77 27.20 5.60
C HIS A 180 18.38 25.94 6.40
N PRO A 181 17.71 26.06 7.57
CA PRO A 181 17.41 24.92 8.45
C PRO A 181 16.67 23.77 7.75
N LEU A 182 15.79 24.08 6.79
CA LEU A 182 15.08 23.08 6.00
C LEU A 182 15.98 22.42 4.95
N THR A 183 16.85 23.18 4.28
CA THR A 183 17.75 22.70 3.22
C THR A 183 18.88 21.84 3.78
N ALA A 184 19.43 22.19 4.95
CA ALA A 184 20.51 21.45 5.62
C ALA A 184 20.17 19.98 5.86
N ASN A 185 18.88 19.66 6.04
CA ASN A 185 18.38 18.30 6.27
C ASN A 185 18.16 17.49 4.97
N VAL A 186 18.16 18.13 3.81
CA VAL A 186 17.90 17.49 2.52
C VAL A 186 19.12 16.65 2.11
N PRO A 187 18.94 15.39 1.66
CA PRO A 187 20.03 14.59 1.10
C PRO A 187 20.69 15.31 -0.09
N ASN A 188 22.03 15.26 -0.20
CA ASN A 188 22.78 16.01 -1.21
C ASN A 188 22.27 15.83 -2.64
N ILE A 189 21.85 14.62 -3.01
CA ILE A 189 21.31 14.31 -4.35
C ILE A 189 20.06 15.12 -4.70
N TRP A 190 19.34 15.66 -3.71
CA TRP A 190 18.06 16.36 -3.88
C TRP A 190 18.13 17.87 -3.66
N ARG A 191 19.28 18.42 -3.23
CA ARG A 191 19.40 19.84 -2.87
C ARG A 191 19.27 20.79 -4.06
N ASP A 192 19.85 20.41 -5.19
CA ASP A 192 19.85 21.19 -6.43
C ASP A 192 18.76 20.75 -7.42
N THR A 193 17.98 19.73 -7.07
CA THR A 193 17.01 19.14 -8.01
C THR A 193 15.65 19.81 -7.86
N PRO A 194 15.02 20.24 -8.97
CA PRO A 194 13.62 20.67 -8.95
C PRO A 194 12.69 19.59 -8.41
N ALA A 195 11.55 20.01 -7.86
CA ALA A 195 10.61 19.12 -7.19
C ALA A 195 10.06 18.02 -8.12
N PRO A 196 10.27 16.72 -7.83
CA PRO A 196 9.70 15.62 -8.62
C PRO A 196 8.28 15.24 -8.17
N TYR A 197 7.55 16.19 -7.58
CA TYR A 197 6.23 15.96 -6.99
C TYR A 197 5.17 16.68 -7.80
N GLY A 198 3.94 16.17 -7.80
CA GLY A 198 2.86 16.84 -8.50
C GLY A 198 2.44 18.16 -7.82
N PRO A 199 1.77 19.06 -8.56
CA PRO A 199 1.45 20.40 -8.06
C PRO A 199 0.49 20.39 -6.88
N GLY A 200 -0.41 19.40 -6.80
CA GLY A 200 -1.28 19.24 -5.63
C GLY A 200 -0.50 18.98 -4.35
N PHE A 201 0.57 18.17 -4.41
CA PHE A 201 1.44 17.91 -3.26
C PHE A 201 2.13 19.19 -2.76
N LEU A 202 2.69 19.96 -3.69
CA LEU A 202 3.37 21.21 -3.39
C LEU A 202 2.41 22.30 -2.89
N MET A 203 1.16 22.34 -3.36
CA MET A 203 0.15 23.26 -2.84
C MET A 203 -0.19 22.96 -1.37
N PHE A 204 -0.39 21.69 -1.01
CA PHE A 204 -0.53 21.30 0.40
C PHE A 204 0.71 21.66 1.22
N GLY A 205 1.89 21.38 0.66
CA GLY A 205 3.17 21.74 1.26
C GLY A 205 3.31 23.23 1.53
N ARG A 206 2.98 24.08 0.55
CA ARG A 206 3.02 25.54 0.67
C ARG A 206 2.23 26.05 1.86
N VAL A 207 1.00 25.54 2.06
CA VAL A 207 0.16 25.91 3.21
C VAL A 207 0.84 25.52 4.51
N ILE A 208 1.40 24.30 4.59
CA ILE A 208 2.11 23.82 5.78
C ILE A 208 3.35 24.67 6.05
N ALA A 209 4.14 25.00 5.02
CA ALA A 209 5.35 25.81 5.15
C ALA A 209 5.05 27.21 5.67
N VAL A 210 3.96 27.85 5.22
CA VAL A 210 3.52 29.16 5.75
C VAL A 210 3.19 29.07 7.25
N LEU A 211 2.54 27.99 7.69
CA LEU A 211 2.17 27.80 9.10
C LEU A 211 3.37 27.45 10.00
N VAL A 212 4.33 26.70 9.47
CA VAL A 212 5.45 26.14 10.22
C VAL A 212 6.65 27.08 10.26
N GLY A 213 6.84 27.90 9.21
CA GLY A 213 8.07 28.64 8.98
C GLY A 213 9.28 27.70 8.89
N ASN A 214 10.36 28.03 9.59
CA ASN A 214 11.62 27.30 9.53
C ASN A 214 11.75 26.18 10.59
N ASN A 215 10.68 25.87 11.32
CA ASN A 215 10.71 24.86 12.37
C ASN A 215 10.62 23.44 11.79
N VAL A 216 11.77 22.78 11.64
CA VAL A 216 11.87 21.42 11.07
C VAL A 216 10.98 20.42 11.81
N VAL A 217 11.04 20.38 13.15
CA VAL A 217 10.32 19.38 13.95
C VAL A 217 8.81 19.58 13.85
N PHE A 218 8.34 20.82 13.95
CA PHE A 218 6.93 21.13 13.81
C PHE A 218 6.42 20.82 12.39
N GLY A 219 7.23 21.10 11.37
CA GLY A 219 6.96 20.73 9.99
C GLY A 219 6.80 19.23 9.78
N VAL A 220 7.72 18.44 10.33
CA VAL A 220 7.63 16.97 10.32
C VAL A 220 6.31 16.53 10.95
N LEU A 221 5.95 17.05 12.12
CA LEU A 221 4.70 16.67 12.80
C LEU A 221 3.44 17.05 12.00
N MET A 222 3.39 18.23 11.39
CA MET A 222 2.26 18.65 10.55
C MET A 222 2.08 17.76 9.32
N TRP A 223 3.17 17.49 8.60
CA TRP A 223 3.12 16.55 7.49
C TRP A 223 2.73 15.14 7.94
N ARG A 224 3.14 14.72 9.15
CA ARG A 224 2.71 13.43 9.69
C ARG A 224 1.21 13.34 9.86
N ILE A 225 0.58 14.39 10.38
CA ILE A 225 -0.88 14.44 10.54
C ILE A 225 -1.55 14.26 9.17
N VAL A 226 -1.07 14.97 8.14
CA VAL A 226 -1.60 14.84 6.77
C VAL A 226 -1.47 13.39 6.25
N MET A 227 -0.30 12.76 6.40
CA MET A 227 -0.09 11.38 5.96
C MET A 227 -0.97 10.39 6.74
N LEU A 228 -1.15 10.58 8.05
CA LEU A 228 -1.99 9.72 8.89
C LEU A 228 -3.48 9.89 8.58
N VAL A 229 -3.94 11.10 8.27
CA VAL A 229 -5.32 11.33 7.78
C VAL A 229 -5.54 10.61 6.46
N ALA A 230 -4.59 10.70 5.52
CA ALA A 230 -4.68 9.98 4.26
C ALA A 230 -4.68 8.45 4.45
N LEU A 231 -3.85 7.93 5.36
CA LEU A 231 -3.89 6.52 5.75
C LEU A 231 -5.24 6.13 6.38
N ALA A 232 -5.84 6.98 7.21
CA ALA A 232 -7.16 6.74 7.78
C ALA A 232 -8.25 6.66 6.68
N LEU A 233 -8.16 7.50 5.64
CA LEU A 233 -9.02 7.39 4.46
C LEU A 233 -8.86 6.05 3.74
N ALA A 234 -7.62 5.55 3.58
CA ALA A 234 -7.39 4.23 3.02
C ALA A 234 -7.94 3.11 3.90
N ILE A 235 -7.72 3.16 5.23
CA ILE A 235 -8.27 2.19 6.20
C ILE A 235 -9.80 2.19 6.17
N TRP A 236 -10.42 3.34 5.95
CA TRP A 236 -11.85 3.43 5.72
C TRP A 236 -12.24 2.80 4.37
N ALA A 237 -11.60 3.17 3.26
CA ALA A 237 -12.01 2.76 1.93
C ALA A 237 -11.81 1.25 1.65
N ILE A 238 -10.65 0.68 2.01
CA ILE A 238 -10.27 -0.71 1.75
C ILE A 238 -11.38 -1.72 2.09
N PRO A 239 -11.94 -1.75 3.31
CA PRO A 239 -12.95 -2.76 3.66
C PRO A 239 -14.31 -2.55 2.98
N HIS A 240 -14.66 -1.33 2.57
CA HIS A 240 -15.89 -1.06 1.83
C HIS A 240 -15.76 -1.49 0.37
N LEU A 241 -14.62 -1.17 -0.26
CA LEU A 241 -14.27 -1.69 -1.57
C LEU A 241 -14.19 -3.22 -1.57
N ALA A 242 -13.61 -3.81 -0.53
CA ALA A 242 -13.54 -5.26 -0.37
C ALA A 242 -14.91 -5.93 -0.36
N ALA A 243 -15.87 -5.35 0.38
CA ALA A 243 -17.24 -5.85 0.40
C ALA A 243 -17.91 -5.82 -0.98
N ARG A 244 -17.61 -4.81 -1.81
CA ARG A 244 -18.14 -4.71 -3.19
C ARG A 244 -17.54 -5.76 -4.13
N CYS A 245 -16.31 -6.19 -3.88
CA CYS A 245 -15.62 -7.21 -4.67
C CYS A 245 -15.79 -8.63 -4.10
N GLY A 246 -16.60 -8.83 -3.05
CA GLY A 246 -16.77 -10.14 -2.41
C GLY A 246 -15.53 -10.65 -1.68
N VAL A 247 -14.64 -9.75 -1.25
CA VAL A 247 -13.43 -10.07 -0.47
C VAL A 247 -13.70 -9.78 1.01
N HIS A 248 -13.31 -10.71 1.89
CA HIS A 248 -13.52 -10.55 3.33
C HIS A 248 -12.78 -9.30 3.87
N PRO A 249 -13.48 -8.31 4.47
CA PRO A 249 -12.89 -7.01 4.83
C PRO A 249 -11.68 -7.08 5.76
N SER A 250 -11.64 -8.04 6.70
CA SER A 250 -10.49 -8.21 7.60
C SER A 250 -9.24 -8.71 6.86
N CYS A 251 -9.40 -9.53 5.82
CA CYS A 251 -8.27 -9.99 5.01
C CYS A 251 -7.69 -8.84 4.19
N ALA A 252 -8.57 -8.04 3.57
CA ALA A 252 -8.19 -6.86 2.81
C ALA A 252 -7.43 -5.84 3.68
N LEU A 253 -7.92 -5.54 4.88
CA LEU A 253 -7.24 -4.66 5.83
C LEU A 253 -5.90 -5.24 6.34
N TRP A 254 -5.78 -6.55 6.50
CA TRP A 254 -4.55 -7.18 6.96
C TRP A 254 -3.42 -7.03 5.92
N LEU A 255 -3.74 -7.24 4.65
CA LEU A 255 -2.80 -7.07 3.54
C LEU A 255 -2.58 -5.61 3.13
N GLY A 256 -3.63 -4.79 3.17
CA GLY A 256 -3.62 -3.44 2.61
C GLY A 256 -3.30 -2.31 3.60
N ALA A 257 -3.49 -2.53 4.90
CA ALA A 257 -3.30 -1.48 5.92
C ALA A 257 -2.43 -1.91 7.11
N ALA A 258 -2.60 -3.14 7.63
CA ALA A 258 -1.76 -3.68 8.70
C ALA A 258 -0.38 -4.16 8.23
N ASN A 259 -0.11 -4.04 6.92
CA ASN A 259 1.12 -4.50 6.29
C ASN A 259 2.36 -3.79 6.87
N PRO A 260 3.45 -4.49 7.18
CA PRO A 260 4.68 -3.89 7.68
C PRO A 260 5.20 -2.75 6.79
N ILE A 261 5.04 -2.83 5.46
CA ILE A 261 5.48 -1.78 4.54
C ILE A 261 4.69 -0.48 4.78
N VAL A 262 3.40 -0.54 5.12
CA VAL A 262 2.61 0.64 5.51
C VAL A 262 3.13 1.22 6.83
N LEU A 263 3.40 0.38 7.82
CA LEU A 263 3.92 0.84 9.11
C LEU A 263 5.30 1.48 8.98
N PHE A 264 6.19 0.88 8.19
CA PHE A 264 7.57 1.33 8.06
C PHE A 264 7.67 2.54 7.15
N HIS A 265 7.05 2.52 5.97
CA HIS A 265 7.26 3.56 4.97
C HIS A 265 6.20 4.66 5.01
N VAL A 266 4.94 4.35 5.34
CA VAL A 266 3.89 5.39 5.41
C VAL A 266 3.81 6.00 6.80
N VAL A 267 3.70 5.19 7.86
CA VAL A 267 3.57 5.73 9.23
C VAL A 267 4.90 6.31 9.71
N SER A 268 5.98 5.51 9.67
CA SER A 268 7.27 5.93 10.20
C SER A 268 8.09 6.76 9.20
N GLY A 269 8.22 6.30 7.95
CA GLY A 269 9.00 6.96 6.90
C GLY A 269 8.29 8.14 6.23
N MET A 270 6.98 8.32 6.48
CA MET A 270 6.17 9.44 6.03
C MET A 270 6.16 9.65 4.52
N HIS A 271 6.27 8.56 3.76
CA HIS A 271 6.23 8.60 2.31
C HIS A 271 4.86 9.06 1.78
N ASN A 272 4.87 9.86 0.71
CA ASN A 272 3.67 10.46 0.13
C ASN A 272 2.72 9.46 -0.56
N GLU A 273 3.11 8.19 -0.64
CA GLU A 273 2.27 7.03 -0.91
C GLU A 273 0.97 7.05 -0.10
N ALA A 274 1.00 7.56 1.13
CA ALA A 274 -0.17 7.70 1.99
C ALA A 274 -1.29 8.52 1.31
N LEU A 275 -0.92 9.66 0.72
CA LEU A 275 -1.83 10.55 0.01
C LEU A 275 -2.35 9.91 -1.28
N LEU A 276 -1.46 9.27 -2.05
CA LEU A 276 -1.84 8.51 -3.24
C LEU A 276 -2.91 7.47 -2.88
N MET A 277 -2.61 6.56 -1.95
CA MET A 277 -3.52 5.46 -1.62
C MET A 277 -4.80 5.94 -0.94
N GLY A 278 -4.70 6.90 -0.02
CA GLY A 278 -5.81 7.45 0.75
C GLY A 278 -6.84 8.14 -0.12
N LEU A 279 -6.40 9.12 -0.91
CA LEU A 279 -7.28 9.89 -1.79
C LEU A 279 -7.82 9.04 -2.93
N MET A 280 -6.98 8.19 -3.56
CA MET A 280 -7.40 7.33 -4.65
C MET A 280 -8.50 6.34 -4.24
N LEU A 281 -8.28 5.57 -3.17
CA LEU A 281 -9.25 4.56 -2.74
C LEU A 281 -10.52 5.20 -2.16
N ALA A 282 -10.38 6.27 -1.38
CA ALA A 282 -11.53 6.98 -0.84
C ALA A 282 -12.35 7.66 -1.94
N GLY A 283 -11.71 8.24 -2.95
CA GLY A 283 -12.38 8.80 -4.13
C GLY A 283 -13.20 7.74 -4.87
N ILE A 284 -12.61 6.57 -5.14
CA ILE A 284 -13.34 5.45 -5.77
C ILE A 284 -14.54 5.03 -4.91
N GLU A 285 -14.33 4.73 -3.62
CA GLU A 285 -15.41 4.29 -2.73
C GLU A 285 -16.53 5.33 -2.62
N LEU A 286 -16.18 6.61 -2.51
CA LEU A 286 -17.13 7.71 -2.46
C LEU A 286 -17.98 7.77 -3.73
N GLY A 287 -17.35 7.65 -4.91
CA GLY A 287 -18.06 7.65 -6.19
C GLY A 287 -18.95 6.42 -6.41
N LEU A 288 -18.56 5.27 -5.85
CA LEU A 288 -19.39 4.05 -5.87
C LEU A 288 -20.51 4.07 -4.83
N ARG A 289 -20.38 4.89 -3.77
CA ARG A 289 -21.38 5.08 -2.73
C ARG A 289 -22.40 6.16 -3.08
N LEU A 290 -21.93 7.31 -3.57
CA LEU A 290 -22.76 8.46 -3.91
C LEU A 290 -23.27 8.34 -5.34
N ARG A 291 -24.56 8.05 -5.48
CA ARG A 291 -25.17 7.64 -6.75
C ARG A 291 -25.44 8.76 -7.75
N GLY A 292 -25.35 10.03 -7.36
CA GLY A 292 -25.67 11.20 -8.19
C GLY A 292 -24.46 11.84 -8.88
N TYR A 293 -24.74 12.70 -9.88
CA TYR A 293 -23.71 13.40 -10.67
C TYR A 293 -22.72 14.19 -9.80
N LEU A 294 -23.21 14.92 -8.78
CA LEU A 294 -22.34 15.64 -7.84
C LEU A 294 -21.38 14.70 -7.10
N GLY A 295 -21.86 13.51 -6.70
CA GLY A 295 -21.03 12.50 -6.04
C GLY A 295 -19.96 11.94 -6.97
N ILE A 296 -20.30 11.71 -8.24
CA ILE A 296 -19.36 11.24 -9.27
C ILE A 296 -18.29 12.31 -9.54
N VAL A 297 -18.69 13.57 -9.70
CA VAL A 297 -17.76 14.69 -9.96
C VAL A 297 -16.86 14.90 -8.74
N ALA A 298 -17.41 14.94 -7.53
CA ALA A 298 -16.61 15.08 -6.31
C ALA A 298 -15.59 13.94 -6.15
N ALA A 299 -16.00 12.69 -6.39
CA ALA A 299 -15.11 11.53 -6.39
C ALA A 299 -14.00 11.66 -7.45
N ALA A 300 -14.35 12.05 -8.67
CA ALA A 300 -13.39 12.27 -9.74
C ALA A 300 -12.39 13.39 -9.40
N VAL A 301 -12.84 14.51 -8.82
CA VAL A 301 -11.97 15.58 -8.32
C VAL A 301 -10.99 15.05 -7.28
N VAL A 302 -11.43 14.26 -6.31
CA VAL A 302 -10.54 13.65 -5.30
C VAL A 302 -9.50 12.73 -5.93
N ILE A 303 -9.88 11.94 -6.94
CA ILE A 303 -8.94 11.07 -7.69
C ILE A 303 -7.95 11.93 -8.52
N VAL A 304 -8.40 13.02 -9.14
CA VAL A 304 -7.52 13.96 -9.84
C VAL A 304 -6.52 14.60 -8.87
N ILE A 305 -6.96 15.00 -7.66
CA ILE A 305 -6.06 15.50 -6.61
C ILE A 305 -5.05 14.42 -6.20
N ALA A 306 -5.47 13.16 -6.09
CA ALA A 306 -4.54 12.05 -5.83
C ALA A 306 -3.45 11.94 -6.92
N GLY A 307 -3.83 12.06 -8.19
CA GLY A 307 -2.90 12.10 -9.32
C GLY A 307 -2.02 13.37 -9.33
N ALA A 308 -2.57 14.52 -8.94
CA ALA A 308 -1.84 15.77 -8.79
C ALA A 308 -0.91 15.77 -7.57
N VAL A 309 -1.07 14.83 -6.63
CA VAL A 309 -0.05 14.52 -5.63
C VAL A 309 1.00 13.60 -6.24
N LYS A 310 0.57 12.54 -6.92
CA LYS A 310 1.45 11.53 -7.50
C LYS A 310 0.85 10.94 -8.79
N PRO A 311 1.43 11.21 -9.97
CA PRO A 311 0.80 10.97 -11.27
C PRO A 311 0.25 9.56 -11.55
N PRO A 312 0.87 8.45 -11.07
CA PRO A 312 0.28 7.12 -11.23
C PRO A 312 -1.18 7.00 -10.77
N ALA A 313 -1.63 7.80 -9.79
CA ALA A 313 -3.02 7.79 -9.36
C ALA A 313 -4.03 8.26 -10.43
N PHE A 314 -3.62 8.97 -11.48
CA PHE A 314 -4.53 9.32 -12.58
C PHE A 314 -5.11 8.09 -13.28
N ILE A 315 -4.41 6.95 -13.24
CA ILE A 315 -4.88 5.67 -13.80
C ILE A 315 -6.20 5.23 -13.14
N ALA A 316 -6.42 5.59 -11.86
CA ALA A 316 -7.66 5.29 -11.17
C ALA A 316 -8.89 5.94 -11.81
N LEU A 317 -8.74 7.07 -12.52
CA LEU A 317 -9.87 7.68 -13.27
C LEU A 317 -10.37 6.75 -14.37
N GLY A 318 -9.47 6.06 -15.07
CA GLY A 318 -9.85 5.10 -16.11
C GLY A 318 -10.70 3.96 -15.54
N PHE A 319 -10.21 3.31 -14.48
CA PHE A 319 -10.92 2.20 -13.84
C PHE A 319 -12.20 2.64 -13.11
N PHE A 320 -12.21 3.83 -12.52
CA PHE A 320 -13.44 4.44 -11.99
C PHE A 320 -14.46 4.69 -13.11
N GLY A 321 -14.01 5.20 -14.27
CA GLY A 321 -14.84 5.36 -15.47
C GLY A 321 -15.44 4.04 -15.96
N ILE A 322 -14.70 2.93 -15.86
CA ILE A 322 -15.25 1.60 -16.17
C ILE A 322 -16.40 1.23 -15.24
N TYR A 323 -16.30 1.50 -13.92
CA TYR A 323 -17.43 1.29 -13.01
C TYR A 323 -18.66 2.11 -13.43
N LEU A 324 -18.46 3.38 -13.80
CA LEU A 324 -19.54 4.25 -14.25
C LEU A 324 -20.18 3.76 -15.55
N ALA A 325 -19.36 3.41 -16.55
CA ALA A 325 -19.83 2.92 -17.84
C ALA A 325 -20.64 1.62 -17.69
N ARG A 326 -20.13 0.67 -16.89
CA ARG A 326 -20.84 -0.60 -16.62
C ARG A 326 -22.14 -0.38 -15.86
N ARG A 327 -22.17 0.56 -14.91
CA ARG A 327 -23.37 0.91 -14.16
C ARG A 327 -24.47 1.51 -15.04
N ARG A 328 -24.12 2.16 -16.16
CA ARG A 328 -25.09 2.76 -17.10
C ARG A 328 -25.61 1.78 -18.17
N GLY A 329 -24.96 0.64 -18.35
CA GLY A 329 -25.37 -0.36 -19.35
C GLY A 329 -24.20 -1.06 -20.05
N GLY A 330 -22.98 -0.57 -19.89
CA GLY A 330 -21.78 -1.21 -20.44
C GLY A 330 -21.66 -1.13 -21.96
N ARG A 331 -22.37 -0.20 -22.61
CA ARG A 331 -22.26 0.04 -24.05
C ARG A 331 -21.06 0.96 -24.34
N ILE A 332 -20.58 0.97 -25.58
CA ILE A 332 -19.50 1.88 -25.99
C ILE A 332 -19.90 3.35 -25.76
N VAL A 333 -21.19 3.69 -25.96
CA VAL A 333 -21.71 5.04 -25.65
C VAL A 333 -21.59 5.40 -24.17
N ASP A 334 -21.76 4.43 -23.25
CA ASP A 334 -21.58 4.65 -21.81
C ASP A 334 -20.11 4.84 -21.45
N LEU A 335 -19.22 4.14 -22.15
CA LEU A 335 -17.78 4.31 -22.03
C LEU A 335 -17.33 5.69 -22.51
N LEU A 336 -17.81 6.13 -23.67
CA LEU A 336 -17.53 7.46 -24.21
C LEU A 336 -18.08 8.56 -23.30
N TRP A 337 -19.29 8.39 -22.76
CA TRP A 337 -19.86 9.31 -21.78
C TRP A 337 -18.97 9.41 -20.52
N ALA A 338 -18.53 8.27 -19.97
CA ALA A 338 -17.70 8.25 -18.76
C ALA A 338 -16.33 8.87 -19.05
N ALA A 339 -15.73 8.55 -20.20
CA ALA A 339 -14.46 9.11 -20.64
C ALA A 339 -14.55 10.63 -20.81
N LEU A 340 -15.59 11.15 -21.47
CA LEU A 340 -15.78 12.58 -21.68
C LEU A 340 -15.99 13.33 -20.36
N LEU A 341 -16.86 12.81 -19.48
CA LEU A 341 -17.11 13.41 -18.17
C LEU A 341 -15.82 13.47 -17.33
N LEU A 342 -15.12 12.35 -17.21
CA LEU A 342 -13.92 12.28 -16.37
C LEU A 342 -12.76 13.07 -16.95
N THR A 343 -12.65 13.13 -18.29
CA THR A 343 -11.68 14.01 -18.97
C THR A 343 -11.99 15.48 -18.70
N ALA A 344 -13.27 15.89 -18.78
CA ALA A 344 -13.67 17.25 -18.45
C ALA A 344 -13.35 17.61 -16.99
N VAL A 345 -13.65 16.72 -16.04
CA VAL A 345 -13.32 16.93 -14.62
C VAL A 345 -11.80 16.99 -14.40
N PHE A 346 -11.04 16.12 -15.05
CA PHE A 346 -9.57 16.14 -15.01
C PHE A 346 -9.02 17.48 -15.51
N LEU A 347 -9.45 17.91 -16.71
CA LEU A 347 -8.97 19.16 -17.31
C LEU A 347 -9.33 20.35 -16.43
N VAL A 348 -10.59 20.48 -15.99
CA VAL A 348 -11.02 21.60 -15.12
C VAL A 348 -10.23 21.61 -13.81
N THR A 349 -10.10 20.47 -13.13
CA THR A 349 -9.41 20.39 -11.84
C THR A 349 -7.91 20.69 -12.00
N MET A 350 -7.26 20.14 -13.03
CA MET A 350 -5.85 20.41 -13.30
C MET A 350 -5.62 21.85 -13.75
N THR A 351 -6.53 22.46 -14.50
CA THR A 351 -6.48 23.89 -14.84
C THR A 351 -6.58 24.73 -13.57
N VAL A 352 -7.52 24.43 -12.67
CA VAL A 352 -7.63 25.14 -11.37
C VAL A 352 -6.33 25.01 -10.59
N ILE A 353 -5.77 23.80 -10.45
CA ILE A 353 -4.50 23.57 -9.76
C ILE A 353 -3.35 24.34 -10.43
N THR A 354 -3.24 24.28 -11.75
CA THR A 354 -2.18 24.94 -12.53
C THR A 354 -2.24 26.47 -12.39
N VAL A 355 -3.44 27.06 -12.52
CA VAL A 355 -3.62 28.52 -12.41
C VAL A 355 -3.41 28.99 -10.97
N THR A 356 -3.97 28.30 -9.98
CA THR A 356 -3.88 28.72 -8.57
C THR A 356 -2.49 28.51 -7.97
N SER A 357 -1.76 27.49 -8.44
CA SER A 357 -0.38 27.23 -7.99
C SER A 357 0.65 28.22 -8.53
N THR A 358 0.36 28.90 -9.65
CA THR A 358 1.24 29.86 -10.35
C THR A 358 2.54 29.28 -10.93
N TRP A 359 2.76 27.97 -10.86
CA TRP A 359 3.96 27.29 -11.38
C TRP A 359 3.82 26.74 -12.80
N GLY A 360 2.68 26.99 -13.45
CA GLY A 360 2.41 26.52 -14.80
C GLY A 360 2.50 25.00 -14.94
N LEU A 361 2.99 24.53 -16.10
CA LEU A 361 3.08 23.12 -16.45
C LEU A 361 4.46 22.49 -16.16
N GLY A 362 5.31 23.15 -15.38
CA GLY A 362 6.69 22.68 -15.09
C GLY A 362 6.74 21.27 -14.50
N TRP A 363 5.68 20.83 -13.81
CA TRP A 363 5.56 19.47 -13.29
C TRP A 363 5.65 18.37 -14.36
N LEU A 364 5.31 18.66 -15.62
CA LEU A 364 5.45 17.71 -16.74
C LEU A 364 6.92 17.40 -17.06
N GLU A 365 7.82 18.37 -16.85
CA GLU A 365 9.26 18.20 -17.11
C GLU A 365 9.92 17.32 -16.03
N THR A 366 9.31 17.27 -14.84
CA THR A 366 9.82 16.50 -13.70
C THR A 366 9.69 14.99 -13.88
N PHE A 367 8.90 14.53 -14.86
CA PHE A 367 8.80 13.11 -15.21
C PHE A 367 10.13 12.50 -15.65
N ASP A 368 11.11 13.32 -16.02
CA ASP A 368 12.46 12.85 -16.32
C ASP A 368 13.30 12.58 -15.06
N VAL A 369 12.99 13.19 -13.91
CA VAL A 369 13.81 13.06 -12.69
C VAL A 369 14.00 11.58 -12.28
N PRO A 370 12.96 10.72 -12.25
CA PRO A 370 13.13 9.29 -12.00
C PRO A 370 14.06 8.60 -13.00
N ASN A 371 14.10 9.03 -14.28
CA ASN A 371 14.98 8.41 -15.28
C ASN A 371 16.47 8.61 -14.96
N ARG A 372 16.83 9.60 -14.13
CA ARG A 372 18.22 9.89 -13.76
C ARG A 372 18.74 8.99 -12.65
N ILE A 373 17.83 8.38 -11.88
CA ILE A 373 18.19 7.49 -10.77
C ILE A 373 18.37 6.06 -11.30
N LYS A 374 19.54 5.48 -11.04
CA LYS A 374 19.82 4.08 -11.37
C LYS A 374 19.57 3.22 -10.13
N THR A 375 18.54 2.37 -10.15
CA THR A 375 18.21 1.45 -9.04
C THR A 375 18.31 0.01 -9.50
N TRP A 376 18.90 -0.85 -8.66
CA TRP A 376 19.08 -2.27 -8.98
C TRP A 376 17.78 -3.08 -8.84
N LEU A 377 16.83 -2.62 -8.01
CA LEU A 377 15.53 -3.27 -7.88
C LEU A 377 14.68 -3.12 -9.14
N ALA A 378 14.86 -2.05 -9.92
CA ALA A 378 14.06 -1.79 -11.11
C ALA A 378 14.47 -2.72 -12.26
N PRO A 379 13.61 -3.67 -12.68
CA PRO A 379 13.93 -4.65 -13.72
C PRO A 379 14.44 -4.01 -15.02
N MET A 380 13.79 -2.95 -15.51
CA MET A 380 14.18 -2.34 -16.78
C MET A 380 15.55 -1.66 -16.68
N THR A 381 15.84 -0.99 -15.57
CA THR A 381 17.15 -0.39 -15.31
C THR A 381 18.23 -1.45 -15.11
N ALA A 382 17.94 -2.53 -14.37
CA ALA A 382 18.85 -3.64 -14.19
C ALA A 382 19.20 -4.32 -15.53
N LEU A 383 18.21 -4.54 -16.40
CA LEU A 383 18.41 -5.06 -17.76
C LEU A 383 19.27 -4.10 -18.60
N GLY A 384 19.01 -2.79 -18.55
CA GLY A 384 19.79 -1.81 -19.29
C GLY A 384 21.25 -1.73 -18.83
N MET A 385 21.48 -1.76 -17.52
CA MET A 385 22.83 -1.78 -16.93
C MET A 385 23.58 -3.08 -17.27
N PHE A 386 22.91 -4.23 -17.16
CA PHE A 386 23.52 -5.52 -17.47
C PHE A 386 23.83 -5.68 -18.97
N GLY A 387 22.92 -5.25 -19.85
CA GLY A 387 23.13 -5.31 -21.30
C GLY A 387 24.22 -4.37 -21.79
N GLY A 388 24.17 -3.10 -21.39
CA GLY A 388 25.09 -2.08 -21.92
C GLY A 388 26.46 -2.06 -21.24
N GLY A 389 26.49 -2.16 -19.91
CA GLY A 389 27.71 -2.14 -19.12
C GLY A 389 28.29 -3.54 -18.87
N GLY A 390 27.46 -4.57 -18.75
CA GLY A 390 27.94 -5.94 -18.60
C GLY A 390 28.33 -6.56 -19.94
N ILE A 391 27.34 -6.95 -20.74
CA ILE A 391 27.53 -7.68 -22.00
C ILE A 391 28.34 -6.85 -23.01
N GLY A 392 28.04 -5.56 -23.16
CA GLY A 392 28.77 -4.69 -24.09
C GLY A 392 30.27 -4.61 -23.80
N MET A 393 30.65 -4.49 -22.53
CA MET A 393 32.07 -4.50 -22.13
C MET A 393 32.68 -5.90 -22.27
N LEU A 394 31.96 -6.96 -21.91
CA LEU A 394 32.43 -8.35 -22.02
C LEU A 394 32.70 -8.78 -23.47
N LEU A 395 31.88 -8.32 -24.41
CA LEU A 395 32.02 -8.63 -25.84
C LEU A 395 33.02 -7.72 -26.58
N GLY A 396 33.66 -6.77 -25.88
CA GLY A 396 34.61 -5.83 -26.49
C GLY A 396 33.99 -4.80 -27.43
N ILE A 397 32.66 -4.65 -27.44
CA ILE A 397 31.94 -3.69 -28.31
C ILE A 397 31.74 -2.31 -27.66
N GLY A 398 32.23 -2.12 -26.43
CA GLY A 398 32.20 -0.85 -25.70
C GLY A 398 31.07 -0.74 -24.67
N ASN A 399 31.07 0.36 -23.92
CA ASN A 399 30.06 0.63 -22.88
C ASN A 399 28.83 1.31 -23.50
N HIS A 400 27.73 0.56 -23.61
CA HIS A 400 26.46 1.03 -24.18
C HIS A 400 25.37 1.25 -23.12
N THR A 401 25.76 1.47 -21.86
CA THR A 401 24.82 1.55 -20.73
C THR A 401 23.70 2.56 -20.96
N ASP A 402 24.01 3.78 -21.38
CA ASP A 402 22.98 4.83 -21.49
C ASP A 402 22.02 4.60 -22.67
N ALA A 403 22.52 4.05 -23.79
CA ALA A 403 21.68 3.63 -24.91
C ALA A 403 20.73 2.48 -24.50
N MET A 404 21.25 1.46 -23.80
CA MET A 404 20.44 0.35 -23.32
C MET A 404 19.43 0.78 -22.27
N LEU A 405 19.78 1.72 -21.38
CA LEU A 405 18.84 2.30 -20.43
C LEU A 405 17.71 3.04 -21.14
N SER A 406 17.99 3.83 -22.18
CA SER A 406 16.96 4.50 -22.97
C SER A 406 15.99 3.51 -23.61
N ILE A 407 16.51 2.45 -24.25
CA ILE A 407 15.69 1.43 -24.91
C ILE A 407 14.83 0.67 -23.90
N THR A 408 15.44 0.16 -22.83
CA THR A 408 14.73 -0.63 -21.81
C THR A 408 13.65 0.19 -21.11
N LYS A 409 13.88 1.48 -20.84
CA LYS A 409 12.85 2.37 -20.27
C LYS A 409 11.68 2.58 -21.23
N VAL A 410 11.94 2.84 -22.52
CA VAL A 410 10.87 2.97 -23.53
C VAL A 410 10.04 1.70 -23.64
N VAL A 411 10.69 0.53 -23.65
CA VAL A 411 10.00 -0.77 -23.62
C VAL A 411 9.16 -0.90 -22.35
N GLY A 412 9.69 -0.52 -21.19
CA GLY A 412 8.98 -0.58 -19.92
C GLY A 412 7.71 0.29 -19.89
N TYR A 413 7.80 1.51 -20.42
CA TYR A 413 6.63 2.38 -20.59
C TYR A 413 5.61 1.79 -21.56
N GLY A 414 6.06 1.26 -22.70
CA GLY A 414 5.20 0.57 -23.67
C GLY A 414 4.45 -0.61 -23.05
N LEU A 415 5.14 -1.45 -22.28
CA LEU A 415 4.54 -2.57 -21.55
C LEU A 415 3.51 -2.09 -20.52
N SER A 416 3.81 -1.04 -19.77
CA SER A 416 2.88 -0.45 -18.80
C SER A 416 1.59 0.05 -19.46
N VAL A 417 1.71 0.76 -20.58
CA VAL A 417 0.55 1.24 -21.35
C VAL A 417 -0.24 0.07 -21.94
N ALA A 418 0.42 -0.93 -22.52
CA ALA A 418 -0.23 -2.11 -23.07
C ALA A 418 -1.03 -2.87 -22.00
N VAL A 419 -0.44 -3.09 -20.82
CA VAL A 419 -1.12 -3.73 -19.68
C VAL A 419 -2.31 -2.89 -19.21
N CYS A 420 -2.15 -1.57 -19.10
CA CYS A 420 -3.23 -0.65 -18.73
C CYS A 420 -4.43 -0.74 -19.69
N LEU A 421 -4.19 -0.55 -21.00
CA LEU A 421 -5.24 -0.59 -22.01
C LEU A 421 -5.92 -1.96 -22.09
N TRP A 422 -5.13 -3.04 -22.00
CA TRP A 422 -5.66 -4.40 -21.98
C TRP A 422 -6.56 -4.65 -20.76
N LEU A 423 -6.16 -4.19 -19.57
CA LEU A 423 -6.95 -4.35 -18.34
C LEU A 423 -8.18 -3.44 -18.30
N LEU A 424 -8.09 -2.21 -18.82
CA LEU A 424 -9.26 -1.33 -18.99
C LEU A 424 -10.29 -2.01 -19.90
N TRP A 425 -9.83 -2.56 -21.03
CA TRP A 425 -10.71 -3.26 -21.97
C TRP A 425 -11.31 -4.54 -21.37
N ARG A 426 -10.50 -5.38 -20.70
CA ARG A 426 -11.01 -6.59 -20.03
C ARG A 426 -11.99 -6.25 -18.90
N SER A 427 -11.74 -5.16 -18.17
CA SER A 427 -12.62 -4.70 -17.11
C SER A 427 -13.94 -4.16 -17.65
N PHE A 428 -13.89 -3.43 -18.77
CA PHE A 428 -15.07 -2.97 -19.49
C PHE A 428 -15.94 -4.12 -19.98
N ARG A 429 -15.31 -5.18 -20.51
CA ARG A 429 -15.99 -6.42 -20.94
C ARG A 429 -16.41 -7.34 -19.78
N GLY A 430 -16.25 -6.91 -18.53
CA GLY A 430 -16.67 -7.65 -17.34
C GLY A 430 -15.83 -8.89 -17.02
N ARG A 431 -14.67 -9.06 -17.66
CA ARG A 431 -13.79 -10.24 -17.45
C ARG A 431 -12.84 -10.08 -16.28
N VAL A 432 -12.56 -8.84 -15.88
CA VAL A 432 -11.68 -8.49 -14.77
C VAL A 432 -12.41 -7.45 -13.92
N GLU A 433 -12.30 -7.56 -12.59
CA GLU A 433 -12.85 -6.55 -11.70
C GLU A 433 -12.02 -5.26 -11.83
N PRO A 434 -12.62 -4.07 -12.06
CA PRO A 434 -11.85 -2.85 -12.33
C PRO A 434 -10.83 -2.50 -11.24
N LEU A 435 -11.12 -2.79 -9.97
CA LEU A 435 -10.17 -2.59 -8.87
C LEU A 435 -8.96 -3.54 -8.96
N THR A 436 -9.16 -4.80 -9.40
CA THR A 436 -8.05 -5.72 -9.71
C THR A 436 -7.23 -5.20 -10.87
N GLY A 437 -7.90 -4.72 -11.93
CA GLY A 437 -7.24 -4.10 -13.07
C GLY A 437 -6.36 -2.91 -12.66
N LEU A 438 -6.89 -2.00 -11.85
CA LEU A 438 -6.15 -0.86 -11.30
C LEU A 438 -4.89 -1.30 -10.54
N GLY A 439 -5.04 -2.27 -9.63
CA GLY A 439 -3.93 -2.75 -8.83
C GLY A 439 -2.83 -3.43 -9.66
N VAL A 440 -3.20 -4.27 -10.64
CA VAL A 440 -2.22 -4.88 -11.56
C VAL A 440 -1.56 -3.82 -12.44
N THR A 441 -2.31 -2.84 -12.95
CA THR A 441 -1.75 -1.75 -13.76
C THR A 441 -0.76 -0.91 -12.96
N LEU A 442 -1.09 -0.52 -11.72
CA LEU A 442 -0.16 0.22 -10.86
C LEU A 442 1.08 -0.61 -10.52
N GLY A 443 0.91 -1.92 -10.32
CA GLY A 443 2.03 -2.85 -10.14
C GLY A 443 2.92 -2.93 -11.39
N ALA A 444 2.33 -2.99 -12.58
CA ALA A 444 3.06 -2.98 -13.85
C ALA A 444 3.82 -1.66 -14.05
N VAL A 445 3.21 -0.51 -13.75
CA VAL A 445 3.89 0.80 -13.81
C VAL A 445 5.07 0.86 -12.85
N ALA A 446 4.94 0.33 -11.63
CA ALA A 446 6.03 0.26 -10.68
C ALA A 446 7.16 -0.68 -11.15
N LEU A 447 6.81 -1.88 -11.63
CA LEU A 447 7.78 -2.91 -12.04
C LEU A 447 8.47 -2.60 -13.37
N PHE A 448 7.78 -2.00 -14.33
CA PHE A 448 8.35 -1.65 -15.63
C PHE A 448 8.84 -0.22 -15.69
N GLY A 449 8.67 0.55 -14.61
CA GLY A 449 9.23 1.88 -14.46
C GLY A 449 10.76 1.89 -14.38
N PRO A 450 11.38 3.06 -14.57
CA PRO A 450 12.83 3.22 -14.49
C PRO A 450 13.37 3.03 -13.07
N VAL A 451 12.52 3.20 -12.06
CA VAL A 451 12.89 3.19 -10.64
C VAL A 451 11.88 2.38 -9.87
N LEU A 452 12.37 1.52 -8.97
CA LEU A 452 11.55 0.72 -8.09
C LEU A 452 12.07 0.83 -6.67
N HIS A 453 11.21 1.30 -5.78
CA HIS A 453 11.46 1.34 -4.34
C HIS A 453 10.51 0.40 -3.58
N PRO A 454 10.90 -0.10 -2.40
CA PRO A 454 10.09 -0.98 -1.55
C PRO A 454 8.64 -0.53 -1.32
N TRP A 455 8.43 0.78 -1.14
CA TRP A 455 7.10 1.34 -0.90
C TRP A 455 6.23 1.47 -2.16
N TYR A 456 6.76 1.29 -3.37
CA TYR A 456 5.94 1.28 -4.60
C TYR A 456 4.98 0.09 -4.66
N LEU A 457 5.26 -0.96 -3.87
CA LEU A 457 4.31 -2.06 -3.66
C LEU A 457 2.95 -1.56 -3.16
N LEU A 458 2.93 -0.45 -2.42
CA LEU A 458 1.70 0.16 -1.88
C LEU A 458 0.82 0.82 -2.94
N TRP A 459 1.30 0.98 -4.17
CA TRP A 459 0.44 1.45 -5.27
C TRP A 459 -0.52 0.33 -5.70
N ALA A 460 0.00 -0.89 -5.81
CA ALA A 460 -0.74 -2.07 -6.28
C ALA A 460 -1.47 -2.81 -5.15
N LEU A 461 -0.86 -2.88 -3.97
CA LEU A 461 -1.28 -3.79 -2.90
C LEU A 461 -2.67 -3.48 -2.34
N PRO A 462 -3.02 -2.24 -1.93
CA PRO A 462 -4.34 -1.95 -1.39
C PRO A 462 -5.52 -2.26 -2.33
N PRO A 463 -5.52 -1.88 -3.63
CA PRO A 463 -6.61 -2.25 -4.52
C PRO A 463 -6.67 -3.78 -4.74
N LEU A 464 -5.53 -4.46 -4.93
CA LEU A 464 -5.52 -5.93 -5.09
C LEU A 464 -5.99 -6.67 -3.83
N ALA A 465 -5.59 -6.20 -2.65
CA ALA A 465 -6.03 -6.73 -1.36
C ALA A 465 -7.54 -6.60 -1.16
N ALA A 466 -8.16 -5.57 -1.73
CA ALA A 466 -9.61 -5.37 -1.71
C ALA A 466 -10.33 -6.17 -2.81
N SER A 467 -9.69 -6.60 -3.88
CA SER A 467 -10.39 -7.14 -5.06
C SER A 467 -10.09 -8.60 -5.40
N THR A 468 -9.13 -9.25 -4.73
CA THR A 468 -8.65 -10.58 -5.09
C THR A 468 -8.77 -11.59 -3.95
N ASN A 469 -9.51 -12.69 -4.18
CA ASN A 469 -9.59 -13.83 -3.26
C ASN A 469 -8.56 -14.95 -3.54
N ASP A 470 -7.75 -14.83 -4.59
CA ASP A 470 -6.75 -15.82 -4.98
C ASP A 470 -5.71 -16.09 -3.86
N SER A 471 -5.61 -17.35 -3.48
CA SER A 471 -4.68 -17.83 -2.46
C SER A 471 -3.22 -17.73 -2.91
N ARG A 472 -2.94 -17.90 -4.20
CA ARG A 472 -1.59 -17.76 -4.76
C ARG A 472 -1.14 -16.32 -4.66
N PHE A 473 -1.94 -15.38 -5.16
CA PHE A 473 -1.69 -13.95 -4.98
C PHE A 473 -1.44 -13.59 -3.51
N ARG A 474 -2.34 -13.99 -2.61
CA ARG A 474 -2.22 -13.72 -1.17
C ARG A 474 -0.92 -14.25 -0.58
N ASN A 475 -0.56 -15.50 -0.87
CA ASN A 475 0.66 -16.10 -0.33
C ASN A 475 1.92 -15.43 -0.88
N THR A 476 1.96 -15.17 -2.19
CA THR A 476 3.07 -14.48 -2.86
C THR A 476 3.25 -13.08 -2.30
N ILE A 477 2.18 -12.29 -2.24
CA ILE A 477 2.28 -10.91 -1.75
C ILE A 477 2.59 -10.86 -0.26
N THR A 478 2.19 -11.88 0.50
CA THR A 478 2.57 -12.02 1.91
C THR A 478 4.07 -12.21 2.06
N ALA A 479 4.65 -13.15 1.28
CA ALA A 479 6.07 -13.42 1.27
C ALA A 479 6.88 -12.22 0.77
N VAL A 480 6.46 -11.61 -0.35
CA VAL A 480 7.10 -10.42 -0.91
C VAL A 480 7.06 -9.27 0.10
N SER A 481 5.91 -9.02 0.75
CA SER A 481 5.83 -7.95 1.75
C SER A 481 6.76 -8.20 2.95
N ALA A 482 6.85 -9.45 3.42
CA ALA A 482 7.75 -9.82 4.51
C ALA A 482 9.23 -9.61 4.16
N VAL A 483 9.64 -9.97 2.94
CA VAL A 483 11.02 -9.76 2.46
C VAL A 483 11.30 -8.29 2.22
N VAL A 484 10.43 -7.60 1.49
CA VAL A 484 10.59 -6.19 1.12
C VAL A 484 10.65 -5.28 2.35
N ALA A 485 9.88 -5.60 3.39
CA ALA A 485 9.92 -4.90 4.67
C ALA A 485 11.29 -4.98 5.40
N LEU A 486 12.17 -5.90 4.99
CA LEU A 486 13.51 -6.10 5.55
C LEU A 486 14.64 -5.56 4.65
N LEU A 487 14.32 -4.99 3.48
CA LEU A 487 15.34 -4.54 2.52
C LEU A 487 15.93 -3.17 2.82
N VAL A 488 15.19 -2.30 3.53
CA VAL A 488 15.62 -0.92 3.79
C VAL A 488 16.12 -0.78 5.23
N PRO A 489 17.38 -0.36 5.43
CA PRO A 489 17.87 -0.05 6.76
C PRO A 489 17.08 1.10 7.41
N PRO A 490 16.86 1.05 8.74
CA PRO A 490 16.19 2.08 9.53
C PRO A 490 16.69 3.53 9.35
N THR A 491 17.91 3.73 8.88
CA THR A 491 18.60 5.03 8.83
C THR A 491 18.11 5.98 7.77
N GLY A 492 17.51 5.46 6.70
CA GLY A 492 17.10 6.27 5.54
C GLY A 492 18.23 6.99 4.82
N ALA A 493 19.49 6.64 5.12
CA ALA A 493 20.69 7.19 4.50
C ALA A 493 21.81 6.14 4.46
N ALA A 494 22.73 6.31 3.51
CA ALA A 494 23.92 5.49 3.42
C ALA A 494 24.83 5.73 4.64
N TYR A 495 25.16 4.66 5.37
CA TYR A 495 26.17 4.65 6.43
C TYR A 495 27.58 4.65 5.81
N VAL A 496 27.88 5.65 4.98
CA VAL A 496 29.19 5.78 4.34
C VAL A 496 30.24 5.89 5.44
N LEU A 497 31.31 5.07 5.36
CA LEU A 497 32.35 4.88 6.40
C LEU A 497 31.95 4.10 7.67
N ARG A 498 30.68 3.66 7.81
CA ARG A 498 30.19 2.86 8.94
C ARG A 498 29.32 1.68 8.52
N ALA A 499 29.42 1.23 7.28
CA ALA A 499 28.59 0.17 6.71
C ALA A 499 28.63 -1.14 7.53
N TYR A 500 29.77 -1.44 8.17
CA TYR A 500 29.95 -2.59 9.05
C TYR A 500 29.01 -2.61 10.27
N MET A 501 28.47 -1.46 10.68
CA MET A 501 27.53 -1.39 11.81
C MET A 501 26.20 -2.09 11.49
N ILE A 502 25.79 -2.10 10.22
CA ILE A 502 24.53 -2.72 9.78
C ILE A 502 24.56 -4.23 10.02
N PRO A 503 25.51 -5.02 9.49
CA PRO A 503 25.53 -6.47 9.71
C PRO A 503 25.68 -6.83 11.20
N PHE A 504 26.48 -6.11 11.99
CA PHE A 504 26.58 -6.36 13.44
C PHE A 504 25.26 -6.10 14.16
N ALA A 505 24.57 -5.01 13.84
CA ALA A 505 23.26 -4.71 14.41
C ALA A 505 22.21 -5.75 14.02
N VAL A 506 22.22 -6.22 12.77
CA VAL A 506 21.33 -7.28 12.28
C VAL A 506 21.61 -8.60 13.02
N ILE A 507 22.88 -8.99 13.18
CA ILE A 507 23.26 -10.21 13.92
C ILE A 507 22.78 -10.12 15.37
N ALA A 508 23.06 -9.01 16.06
CA ALA A 508 22.61 -8.80 17.44
C ALA A 508 21.07 -8.84 17.54
N ALA A 509 20.37 -8.22 16.58
CA ALA A 509 18.92 -8.25 16.51
C ALA A 509 18.38 -9.67 16.29
N LEU A 510 19.00 -10.47 15.41
CA LEU A 510 18.61 -11.86 15.16
C LEU A 510 18.79 -12.75 16.41
N LEU A 511 19.89 -12.58 17.14
CA LEU A 511 20.14 -13.30 18.40
C LEU A 511 19.10 -12.93 19.46
N ALA A 512 18.86 -11.63 19.67
CA ALA A 512 17.83 -11.16 20.59
C ALA A 512 16.43 -11.64 20.16
N PHE A 513 16.15 -11.60 18.86
CA PHE A 513 14.88 -12.04 18.29
C PHE A 513 14.64 -13.53 18.51
N ALA A 514 15.65 -14.37 18.34
CA ALA A 514 15.58 -15.80 18.63
C ALA A 514 15.21 -16.07 20.09
N LEU A 515 15.82 -15.35 21.04
CA LEU A 515 15.48 -15.45 22.47
C LEU A 515 14.03 -15.05 22.75
N VAL A 516 13.57 -13.94 22.18
CA VAL A 516 12.19 -13.47 22.34
C VAL A 516 11.18 -14.46 21.73
N LEU A 517 11.52 -15.10 20.59
CA LEU A 517 10.69 -16.14 19.98
C LEU A 517 10.57 -17.39 20.86
N LEU A 518 11.63 -17.79 21.57
CA LEU A 518 11.59 -18.91 22.50
C LEU A 518 10.58 -18.66 23.64
N CYS A 519 10.52 -17.42 24.16
CA CYS A 519 9.60 -17.03 25.23
C CYS A 519 8.11 -17.12 24.85
N VAL A 520 7.78 -17.01 23.56
CA VAL A 520 6.39 -17.05 23.05
C VAL A 520 6.04 -18.36 22.33
N ARG A 521 6.98 -19.30 22.27
CA ARG A 521 6.81 -20.59 21.59
C ARG A 521 5.59 -21.34 22.15
N GLY A 522 4.79 -21.90 21.24
CA GLY A 522 3.59 -22.66 21.59
C GLY A 522 2.36 -21.83 21.99
N ARG A 523 2.52 -20.52 22.22
CA ARG A 523 1.43 -19.60 22.63
C ARG A 523 0.90 -18.72 21.49
N VAL A 524 1.57 -18.72 20.34
CA VAL A 524 1.24 -17.95 19.13
C VAL A 524 0.66 -18.84 18.03
N PRO A 525 -0.03 -18.27 17.01
CA PRO A 525 -0.44 -19.02 15.83
C PRO A 525 0.75 -19.71 15.14
N ARG A 526 0.58 -20.97 14.73
CA ARG A 526 1.63 -21.71 14.00
C ARG A 526 1.73 -21.19 12.57
N LEU A 527 2.94 -20.83 12.14
CA LEU A 527 3.20 -20.36 10.77
C LEU A 527 3.26 -21.51 9.77
N LEU A 528 3.92 -22.60 10.15
CA LEU A 528 4.03 -23.83 9.37
C LEU A 528 2.86 -24.78 9.67
N PRO A 529 2.35 -25.52 8.67
CA PRO A 529 1.42 -26.61 8.92
C PRO A 529 2.06 -27.64 9.86
N PRO A 530 1.28 -28.36 10.68
CA PRO A 530 1.78 -29.51 11.41
C PRO A 530 2.47 -30.46 10.43
N ARG A 531 3.65 -31.00 10.77
CA ARG A 531 4.12 -32.19 10.07
C ARG A 531 3.05 -33.25 10.28
N GLU A 532 2.50 -33.80 9.20
CA GLU A 532 1.71 -35.02 9.29
C GLU A 532 2.62 -36.06 9.94
N GLU A 533 2.33 -36.42 11.20
CA GLU A 533 2.82 -37.66 11.75
C GLU A 533 2.26 -38.75 10.85
N ARG A 534 3.12 -39.33 10.01
CA ARG A 534 2.80 -40.60 9.36
C ARG A 534 2.52 -41.56 10.51
N LEU A 535 1.25 -41.85 10.74
CA LEU A 535 0.86 -42.96 11.59
C LEU A 535 1.65 -44.18 11.08
N PRO A 536 2.38 -44.90 11.93
CA PRO A 536 3.03 -46.12 11.50
C PRO A 536 1.95 -47.01 10.90
N ALA A 537 2.16 -47.45 9.66
CA ALA A 537 1.28 -48.42 9.03
C ALA A 537 1.19 -49.60 10.00
N SER A 538 -0.02 -49.88 10.50
CA SER A 538 -0.30 -51.08 11.27
C SER A 538 0.07 -52.27 10.39
N SER A 539 1.20 -52.91 10.73
CA SER A 539 1.69 -54.15 10.14
C SER A 539 0.80 -55.33 10.51
#